data_AF-A0A966JH26-F1
#
_entry.id   AF-A0A966JH26-F1
#
_cell.length_a   1.000
_cell.length_b   1.000
_cell.length_c   1.000
_cell.angle_alpha   90.00
_cell.angle_beta   90.00
_cell.angle_gamma   90.00
#
_symmetry.space_group_name_H-M   'P 1'
#
loop_
_entity.id
_entity.type
_entity.pdbx_description
1 polymer ?
#
loop_
_entity_poly.entity_id
_entity_poly.type
_entity_poly.pdbx_seq_one_letter_code
_entity_poly.pdbx_strand_id
1 'polypeptide(L)'
;KEPRSHKGEPLVPRGVEVKVIRHFPLADVIHAFDAIVCAAGYNSVHEVIPAKIPTLLIANNRGTDDQVARAKWCEDYELTLYADSESLSEIEVKARDLMNHDTKLKLTQMCQRIPKFEGDREIASMIKMLSNENVSSLIFKRMRYQRFLAQSAIERGIGYAIRRFANSLLRFAAIVYRTIFPHKQEISPETEVVFSQSQNIDFCSPLIKGSRRFEHMLFGSSDSYRQSRENIALQAYRIDRTAIVYEEASGTEGSISLSSATIRK
;
A
#
# COMPACT_ATOMS: atom_id res chain seq x y z
N LYS A 1 1.35 20.47 -9.25
CA LYS A 1 0.65 21.77 -9.43
C LYS A 1 1.61 22.84 -8.97
N GLU A 2 1.58 24.04 -9.53
CA GLU A 2 2.35 25.15 -8.97
C GLU A 2 1.90 25.40 -7.52
N PRO A 3 2.82 25.74 -6.60
CA PRO A 3 2.52 26.02 -5.19
C PRO A 3 1.79 27.36 -5.06
N ARG A 4 0.50 27.35 -5.42
CA ARG A 4 -0.41 28.49 -5.34
C ARG A 4 -1.58 28.17 -4.43
N SER A 5 -2.09 29.19 -3.74
CA SER A 5 -3.28 29.10 -2.90
C SER A 5 -4.53 28.87 -3.76
N HIS A 6 -5.67 28.58 -3.13
CA HIS A 6 -6.98 28.52 -3.80
C HIS A 6 -7.35 29.84 -4.51
N LYS A 7 -6.74 30.96 -4.11
CA LYS A 7 -6.92 32.29 -4.72
C LYS A 7 -5.87 32.59 -5.81
N GLY A 8 -4.96 31.66 -6.11
CA GLY A 8 -3.91 31.83 -7.11
C GLY A 8 -2.64 32.54 -6.63
N GLU A 9 -2.59 32.94 -5.35
CA GLU A 9 -1.43 33.61 -4.75
C GLU A 9 -0.27 32.63 -4.53
N PRO A 10 1.00 33.04 -4.74
CA PRO A 10 2.14 32.15 -4.53
C PRO A 10 2.30 31.80 -3.03
N LEU A 11 2.43 30.51 -2.73
CA LEU A 11 2.73 30.02 -1.38
C LEU A 11 4.23 30.02 -1.07
N VAL A 12 5.06 30.30 -2.06
CA VAL A 12 6.52 30.28 -1.94
C VAL A 12 7.01 31.63 -1.39
N PRO A 13 7.77 31.64 -0.28
CA PRO A 13 8.36 32.87 0.25
C PRO A 13 9.31 33.54 -0.75
N ARG A 14 9.46 34.86 -0.65
CA ARG A 14 10.40 35.61 -1.49
C ARG A 14 11.84 35.13 -1.25
N GLY A 15 12.59 34.96 -2.33
CA GLY A 15 13.98 34.49 -2.27
C GLY A 15 14.14 32.96 -2.15
N VAL A 16 13.04 32.20 -2.15
CA VAL A 16 13.07 30.73 -2.18
C VAL A 16 12.81 30.26 -3.60
N GLU A 17 13.74 29.47 -4.13
CA GLU A 17 13.54 28.77 -5.40
C GLU A 17 12.84 27.42 -5.14
N VAL A 18 11.76 27.15 -5.87
CA VAL A 18 11.05 25.87 -5.79
C VAL A 18 10.95 25.27 -7.17
N LYS A 19 11.45 24.04 -7.32
CA LYS A 19 11.37 23.27 -8.56
C LYS A 19 10.47 22.07 -8.37
N VAL A 20 9.45 21.94 -9.22
CA VAL A 20 8.60 20.74 -9.25
C VAL A 20 9.27 19.70 -10.14
N ILE A 21 9.74 18.61 -9.55
CA ILE A 21 10.35 17.48 -10.25
C ILE A 21 9.32 16.35 -10.36
N ARG A 22 9.25 15.73 -11.55
CA ARG A 22 8.46 14.51 -11.78
C ARG A 22 9.41 13.43 -12.28
N HIS A 23 9.77 12.51 -11.40
CA HIS A 23 10.65 11.39 -11.72
C HIS A 23 10.14 10.14 -11.00
N PHE A 24 10.24 8.99 -11.68
CA PHE A 24 9.92 7.69 -11.13
C PHE A 24 10.87 6.66 -11.73
N PRO A 25 11.49 5.78 -10.91
CA PRO A 25 11.36 5.70 -9.44
C PRO A 25 12.17 6.77 -8.69
N LEU A 26 11.66 7.26 -7.55
CA LEU A 26 12.35 8.29 -6.76
C LEU A 26 13.69 7.78 -6.17
N ALA A 27 13.78 6.48 -5.90
CA ALA A 27 14.96 5.83 -5.35
C ALA A 27 16.25 6.08 -6.17
N ASP A 28 16.13 6.31 -7.48
CA ASP A 28 17.29 6.56 -8.37
C ASP A 28 17.96 7.91 -8.07
N VAL A 29 17.20 8.87 -7.52
CA VAL A 29 17.65 10.26 -7.34
C VAL A 29 17.47 10.77 -5.91
N ILE A 30 17.00 9.93 -4.99
CA ILE A 30 16.69 10.33 -3.60
C ILE A 30 17.92 10.86 -2.85
N HIS A 31 19.12 10.39 -3.21
CA HIS A 31 20.39 10.84 -2.65
C HIS A 31 20.87 12.20 -3.17
N ALA A 32 20.16 12.81 -4.13
CA ALA A 32 20.44 14.18 -4.57
C ALA A 32 19.94 15.25 -3.59
N PHE A 33 19.19 14.86 -2.55
CA PHE A 33 18.61 15.77 -1.55
C PHE A 33 19.32 15.63 -0.20
N ASP A 34 19.61 16.76 0.45
CA ASP A 34 20.25 16.78 1.77
C ASP A 34 19.34 16.32 2.92
N ALA A 35 18.02 16.49 2.73
CA ALA A 35 16.99 16.12 3.68
C ALA A 35 15.63 16.02 2.98
N ILE A 36 14.67 15.33 3.60
CA ILE A 36 13.33 15.11 3.08
C ILE A 36 12.27 15.57 4.09
N VAL A 37 11.21 16.20 3.60
CA VAL A 37 9.97 16.42 4.35
C VAL A 37 8.85 15.71 3.60
N CYS A 38 8.19 14.73 4.23
CA CYS A 38 7.16 13.95 3.55
C CYS A 38 6.07 13.44 4.51
N ALA A 39 4.97 12.98 3.94
CA ALA A 39 3.95 12.28 4.68
C ALA A 39 4.46 10.90 5.12
N ALA A 40 4.07 10.45 6.32
CA ALA A 40 4.45 9.14 6.85
C ALA A 40 3.65 7.98 6.27
N GLY A 41 3.41 7.99 4.95
CA GLY A 41 2.77 6.87 4.24
C GLY A 41 3.68 5.64 4.20
N TYR A 42 3.09 4.47 3.96
CA TYR A 42 3.84 3.20 3.92
C TYR A 42 5.04 3.24 2.97
N ASN A 43 4.84 3.63 1.70
CA ASN A 43 5.92 3.69 0.71
C ASN A 43 6.99 4.71 1.11
N SER A 44 6.59 5.93 1.47
CA SER A 44 7.51 7.01 1.84
C SER A 44 8.49 6.57 2.94
N VAL A 45 7.97 5.97 4.03
CA VAL A 45 8.78 5.50 5.15
C VAL A 45 9.77 4.41 4.72
N HIS A 46 9.31 3.48 3.88
CA HIS A 46 10.15 2.38 3.38
C HIS A 46 11.13 2.82 2.28
N GLU A 47 10.99 4.02 1.72
CA GLU A 47 11.96 4.60 0.80
C GLU A 47 13.03 5.40 1.56
N VAL A 48 12.63 6.30 2.46
CA VAL A 48 13.56 7.24 3.11
C VAL A 48 14.48 6.59 4.15
N ILE A 49 13.97 5.61 4.92
CA ILE A 49 14.77 4.96 5.97
C ILE A 49 15.92 4.15 5.37
N PRO A 50 15.69 3.24 4.38
CA PRO A 50 16.79 2.53 3.74
C PRO A 50 17.73 3.44 2.94
N ALA A 51 17.21 4.53 2.37
CA ALA A 51 18.01 5.57 1.72
C ALA A 51 18.85 6.38 2.71
N LYS A 52 18.59 6.26 4.02
CA LYS A 52 19.35 6.92 5.10
C LYS A 52 19.40 8.44 4.93
N ILE A 53 18.34 9.02 4.37
CA ILE A 53 18.25 10.47 4.19
C ILE A 53 17.58 11.07 5.43
N PRO A 54 18.17 12.10 6.06
CA PRO A 54 17.53 12.82 7.17
C PRO A 54 16.12 13.25 6.78
N THR A 55 15.12 12.82 7.57
CA THR A 55 13.72 13.01 7.19
C THR A 55 12.89 13.57 8.34
N LEU A 56 12.04 14.56 8.03
CA LEU A 56 10.92 15.00 8.85
C LEU A 56 9.62 14.42 8.30
N LEU A 57 8.94 13.64 9.12
CA LEU A 57 7.63 13.09 8.83
C LEU A 57 6.52 14.01 9.36
N ILE A 58 5.60 14.41 8.48
CA ILE A 58 4.38 15.13 8.84
C ILE A 58 3.21 14.21 8.51
N ALA A 59 2.64 13.57 9.52
CA ALA A 59 1.60 12.56 9.31
C ALA A 59 0.36 13.16 8.63
N ASN A 60 -0.16 12.51 7.60
CA ASN A 60 -1.38 12.90 6.91
C ASN A 60 -2.32 11.71 6.84
N ASN A 61 -3.03 11.45 7.94
CA ASN A 61 -3.93 10.31 8.05
C ASN A 61 -5.02 10.41 6.98
N ARG A 62 -5.06 9.41 6.08
CA ARG A 62 -6.08 9.29 5.02
C ARG A 62 -6.67 7.90 5.04
N GLY A 63 -7.98 7.81 5.25
CA GLY A 63 -8.69 6.54 5.29
C GLY A 63 -8.19 5.64 6.43
N THR A 64 -7.75 4.43 6.10
CA THR A 64 -7.28 3.41 7.05
C THR A 64 -5.77 3.45 7.31
N ASP A 65 -5.04 4.37 6.68
CA ASP A 65 -3.59 4.50 6.86
C ASP A 65 -3.25 5.34 8.11
N ASP A 66 -2.87 4.66 9.20
CA ASP A 66 -2.41 5.29 10.45
C ASP A 66 -0.95 5.77 10.31
N GLN A 67 -0.81 6.95 9.72
CA GLN A 67 0.49 7.60 9.52
C GLN A 67 1.05 8.17 10.81
N VAL A 68 0.20 8.61 11.75
CA VAL A 68 0.63 9.12 13.06
C VAL A 68 1.36 8.05 13.85
N ALA A 69 0.78 6.86 14.00
CA ALA A 69 1.43 5.77 14.72
C ALA A 69 2.76 5.37 14.07
N ARG A 70 2.80 5.36 12.73
CA ARG A 70 4.03 5.06 11.98
C ARG A 70 5.11 6.11 12.18
N ALA A 71 4.76 7.39 12.09
CA ALA A 71 5.70 8.49 12.28
C ALA A 71 6.27 8.52 13.70
N LYS A 72 5.41 8.34 14.71
CA LYS A 72 5.82 8.22 16.11
C LYS A 72 6.77 7.05 16.33
N TRP A 73 6.45 5.87 15.77
CA TRP A 73 7.37 4.74 15.83
C TRP A 73 8.74 5.05 15.20
N CYS A 74 8.77 5.76 14.07
CA CYS A 74 10.05 6.13 13.45
C CYS A 74 10.84 7.13 14.31
N GLU A 75 10.15 8.07 14.97
CA GLU A 75 10.77 9.03 15.88
C GLU A 75 11.26 8.39 17.19
N ASP A 76 10.47 7.50 17.79
CA ASP A 76 10.83 6.76 19.02
C ASP A 76 12.12 5.94 18.83
N TYR A 77 12.39 5.48 17.60
CA TYR A 77 13.60 4.76 17.21
C TYR A 77 14.69 5.67 16.63
N GLU A 78 14.48 6.99 16.69
CA GLU A 78 15.39 8.04 16.21
C GLU A 78 15.78 7.92 14.73
N LEU A 79 14.89 7.34 13.91
CA LEU A 79 15.10 7.14 12.47
C LEU A 79 14.70 8.39 11.68
N THR A 80 13.71 9.11 12.16
CA THR A 80 13.19 10.35 11.56
C THR A 80 12.79 11.33 12.64
N LEU A 81 12.62 12.60 12.28
CA LEU A 81 11.84 13.53 13.09
C LEU A 81 10.35 13.36 12.79
N TYR A 82 9.50 13.65 13.77
CA TYR A 82 8.05 13.75 13.56
C TYR A 82 7.55 15.12 14.04
N ALA A 83 6.57 15.65 13.32
CA ALA A 83 5.77 16.80 13.75
C ALA A 83 4.29 16.51 13.51
N ASP A 84 3.43 16.95 14.43
CA ASP A 84 1.99 16.91 14.22
C ASP A 84 1.59 17.86 13.07
N SER A 85 0.79 17.35 12.14
CA SER A 85 0.24 18.13 11.03
C SER A 85 -0.66 19.29 11.47
N GLU A 86 -1.21 19.22 12.69
CA GLU A 86 -2.07 20.27 13.24
C GLU A 86 -1.28 21.38 13.96
N SER A 87 0.04 21.20 14.15
CA SER A 87 0.89 22.11 14.93
C SER A 87 1.94 22.80 14.07
N LEU A 88 1.64 24.01 13.59
CA LEU A 88 2.60 24.80 12.80
C LEU A 88 3.89 25.08 13.57
N SER A 89 3.80 25.40 14.86
CA SER A 89 4.97 25.68 15.69
C SER A 89 5.89 24.46 15.84
N GLU A 90 5.32 23.27 15.98
CA GLU A 90 6.09 22.02 16.03
C GLU A 90 6.75 21.73 14.69
N ILE A 91 6.03 21.91 13.58
CA ILE A 91 6.59 21.78 12.23
C ILE A 91 7.78 22.72 12.05
N GLU A 92 7.68 23.98 12.47
CA GLU A 92 8.78 24.96 12.37
C GLU A 92 9.98 24.57 13.23
N VAL A 93 9.76 24.08 14.45
CA VAL A 93 10.82 23.60 15.34
C VAL A 93 11.53 22.39 14.72
N LYS A 94 10.77 21.37 14.31
CA LYS A 94 11.33 20.14 13.75
C LYS A 94 11.99 20.37 12.39
N ALA A 95 11.47 21.27 11.57
CA ALA A 95 12.12 21.68 10.32
C ALA A 95 13.45 22.39 10.58
N ARG A 96 13.52 23.25 11.61
CA ARG A 96 14.79 23.88 12.03
C ARG A 96 15.78 22.83 12.56
N ASP A 97 15.31 21.87 13.34
CA ASP A 97 16.14 20.76 13.83
C ASP A 97 16.68 19.90 12.68
N LEU A 98 15.86 19.65 11.66
CA LEU A 98 16.29 18.92 10.45
C LEU A 98 17.42 19.64 9.69
N MET A 99 17.49 20.97 9.79
CA MET A 99 18.57 21.74 9.17
C MET A 99 19.89 21.67 9.95
N ASN A 100 19.85 21.29 11.23
CA ASN A 100 21.03 21.17 12.07
C ASN A 100 21.92 19.99 11.60
N HIS A 101 23.22 20.24 11.48
CA HIS A 101 24.18 19.25 10.98
C HIS A 101 24.27 18.00 11.87
N ASP A 102 24.33 18.18 13.20
CA ASP A 102 24.43 17.08 14.16
C ASP A 102 23.17 16.23 14.15
N THR A 103 21.99 16.86 14.05
CA THR A 103 20.72 16.15 13.89
C THR A 103 20.72 15.29 12.63
N LYS A 104 21.13 15.83 11.49
CA LYS A 104 21.21 15.07 10.22
C LYS A 104 22.16 13.88 10.33
N LEU A 105 23.33 14.08 10.94
CA LEU A 105 24.29 13.00 11.17
C LEU A 105 23.70 11.90 12.06
N LYS A 106 23.04 12.28 13.17
CA LYS A 106 22.40 11.34 14.09
C LYS A 106 21.35 10.49 13.37
N LEU A 107 20.41 11.12 12.64
CA LEU A 107 19.36 10.41 11.91
C LEU A 107 19.95 9.44 10.88
N THR A 108 20.93 9.90 10.10
CA THR A 108 21.62 9.07 9.11
C THR A 108 22.28 7.85 9.76
N GLN A 109 22.98 8.04 10.88
CA GLN A 109 23.63 6.96 11.63
C GLN A 109 22.62 5.96 12.21
N MET A 110 21.47 6.43 12.70
CA MET A 110 20.42 5.56 13.21
C MET A 110 19.80 4.70 12.09
N CYS A 111 19.50 5.31 10.94
CA CYS A 111 19.05 4.58 9.75
C CYS A 111 20.09 3.55 9.26
N GLN A 112 21.39 3.81 9.41
CA GLN A 112 22.44 2.84 9.05
C GLN A 112 22.43 1.58 9.93
N ARG A 113 21.90 1.65 11.15
CA ARG A 113 21.81 0.50 12.07
C ARG A 113 20.66 -0.44 11.73
N ILE A 114 19.70 0.02 10.92
CA ILE A 114 18.57 -0.80 10.50
C ILE A 114 19.06 -1.86 9.49
N PRO A 115 18.75 -3.15 9.71
CA PRO A 115 19.11 -4.18 8.77
C PRO A 115 18.43 -3.95 7.43
N LYS A 116 19.08 -4.41 6.36
CA LYS A 116 18.49 -4.36 5.02
C LYS A 116 17.12 -5.05 5.02
N PHE A 117 16.13 -4.39 4.42
CA PHE A 117 14.80 -4.96 4.26
C PHE A 117 14.85 -6.10 3.23
N GLU A 118 14.46 -7.29 3.65
CA GLU A 118 14.51 -8.54 2.86
C GLU A 118 13.12 -9.21 2.80
N GLY A 119 12.05 -8.44 3.07
CA GLY A 119 10.69 -8.96 3.16
C GLY A 119 10.18 -9.54 1.84
N ASP A 120 10.64 -9.02 0.70
CA ASP A 120 10.39 -9.57 -0.63
C ASP A 120 10.98 -10.99 -0.77
N ARG A 121 12.23 -11.18 -0.36
CA ARG A 121 12.91 -12.48 -0.37
C ARG A 121 12.26 -13.45 0.62
N GLU A 122 11.88 -12.98 1.79
CA GLU A 122 11.15 -13.78 2.78
C GLU A 122 9.81 -14.28 2.22
N ILE A 123 9.00 -13.40 1.64
CA ILE A 123 7.71 -13.77 1.03
C ILE A 123 7.94 -14.73 -0.15
N ALA A 124 8.89 -14.45 -1.04
CA ALA A 124 9.21 -15.32 -2.16
C ALA A 124 9.62 -16.73 -1.68
N SER A 125 10.40 -16.82 -0.59
CA SER A 125 10.78 -18.10 0.01
C SER A 125 9.57 -18.85 0.56
N MET A 126 8.63 -18.16 1.21
CA MET A 126 7.40 -18.76 1.73
C MET A 126 6.52 -19.28 0.59
N ILE A 127 6.33 -18.50 -0.48
CA ILE A 127 5.56 -18.90 -1.66
C ILE A 127 6.20 -20.13 -2.31
N LYS A 128 7.52 -20.11 -2.54
CA LYS A 128 8.26 -21.25 -3.11
C LYS A 128 8.10 -22.52 -2.26
N MET A 129 8.14 -22.38 -0.94
CA MET A 129 7.90 -23.47 -0.01
C MET A 129 6.46 -24.01 -0.12
N LEU A 130 5.46 -23.13 -0.21
CA LEU A 130 4.05 -23.51 -0.33
C LEU A 130 3.72 -24.19 -1.67
N SER A 131 4.45 -23.82 -2.72
CA SER A 131 4.30 -24.36 -4.08
C SER A 131 4.96 -25.72 -4.29
N ASN A 132 5.79 -26.21 -3.36
CA ASN A 132 6.47 -27.49 -3.51
C ASN A 132 5.50 -28.66 -3.23
N GLU A 133 5.19 -29.45 -4.25
CA GLU A 133 4.25 -30.58 -4.17
C GLU A 133 4.71 -31.68 -3.21
N ASN A 134 6.01 -31.84 -2.96
CA ASN A 134 6.51 -32.78 -1.95
C ASN A 134 6.28 -32.29 -0.50
N VAL A 135 5.96 -31.00 -0.30
CA VAL A 135 5.53 -30.40 0.97
C VAL A 135 3.98 -30.42 1.09
N SER A 136 3.27 -31.01 0.12
CA SER A 136 1.81 -31.05 0.07
C SER A 136 1.14 -32.04 1.04
N SER A 137 1.88 -32.71 1.92
CA SER A 137 1.28 -33.43 3.05
C SER A 137 0.63 -32.44 4.03
N LEU A 138 -0.72 -32.48 4.08
CA LEU A 138 -1.60 -31.60 4.87
C LEU A 138 -1.21 -31.51 6.37
N ILE A 139 -0.55 -32.53 6.91
CA ILE A 139 -0.16 -32.63 8.33
C ILE A 139 1.04 -31.72 8.64
N PHE A 140 2.07 -31.74 7.78
CA PHE A 140 3.24 -30.87 7.97
C PHE A 140 2.92 -29.39 7.72
N LYS A 141 1.94 -29.09 6.85
CA LYS A 141 1.42 -27.72 6.66
C LYS A 141 0.82 -27.16 7.96
N ARG A 142 -0.02 -27.94 8.65
CA ARG A 142 -0.69 -27.49 9.89
C ARG A 142 0.32 -27.27 11.02
N MET A 143 1.26 -28.19 11.20
CA MET A 143 2.31 -28.10 12.23
C MET A 143 3.27 -26.93 12.00
N ARG A 144 3.66 -26.67 10.74
CA ARG A 144 4.56 -25.54 10.43
C ARG A 144 3.85 -24.20 10.45
N TYR A 145 2.60 -24.13 9.99
CA TYR A 145 1.77 -22.92 10.13
C TYR A 145 1.59 -22.55 11.60
N GLN A 146 1.35 -23.53 12.47
CA GLN A 146 1.31 -23.33 13.92
C GLN A 146 2.63 -22.80 14.47
N ARG A 147 3.80 -23.27 13.98
CA ARG A 147 5.11 -22.71 14.35
C ARG A 147 5.28 -21.26 13.93
N PHE A 148 4.91 -20.89 12.70
CA PHE A 148 4.97 -19.48 12.27
C PHE A 148 4.03 -18.60 13.07
N LEU A 149 2.82 -19.07 13.38
CA LEU A 149 1.90 -18.35 14.27
C LEU A 149 2.50 -18.16 15.66
N ALA A 150 3.08 -19.21 16.24
CA ALA A 150 3.73 -19.16 17.54
C ALA A 150 4.93 -18.21 17.55
N GLN A 151 5.78 -18.26 16.52
CA GLN A 151 6.92 -17.36 16.40
C GLN A 151 6.47 -15.90 16.24
N SER A 152 5.49 -15.63 15.37
CA SER A 152 4.95 -14.26 15.23
C SER A 152 4.25 -13.78 16.51
N ALA A 153 3.65 -14.69 17.30
CA ALA A 153 3.02 -14.35 18.56
C ALA A 153 4.06 -14.00 19.65
N ILE A 154 5.21 -14.68 19.65
CA ILE A 154 6.34 -14.37 20.52
C ILE A 154 6.95 -13.03 20.16
N GLU A 155 7.23 -12.79 18.87
CA GLU A 155 7.83 -11.54 18.38
C GLU A 155 6.94 -10.31 18.62
N ARG A 156 5.61 -10.47 18.58
CA ARG A 156 4.63 -9.37 18.77
C ARG A 156 4.24 -9.13 20.23
N GLY A 157 4.62 -10.00 21.16
CA GLY A 157 4.37 -9.86 22.60
C GLY A 157 2.90 -9.98 23.06
N ILE A 158 2.69 -9.89 24.38
CA ILE A 158 1.38 -10.10 25.05
C ILE A 158 0.31 -9.08 24.59
N GLY A 159 0.73 -7.85 24.27
CA GLY A 159 -0.18 -6.78 23.81
C GLY A 159 -0.93 -7.14 22.52
N TYR A 160 -0.32 -7.91 21.62
CA TYR A 160 -0.98 -8.40 20.40
C TYR A 160 -2.07 -9.43 20.70
N ALA A 161 -1.83 -10.33 21.66
CA ALA A 161 -2.81 -11.33 22.08
C ALA A 161 -4.06 -10.67 22.70
N ILE A 162 -3.86 -9.66 23.54
CA ILE A 162 -4.95 -8.87 24.14
C ILE A 162 -5.78 -8.16 23.06
N ARG A 163 -5.12 -7.46 22.11
CA ARG A 163 -5.82 -6.82 20.99
C ARG A 163 -6.58 -7.81 20.12
N ARG A 164 -5.99 -8.99 19.86
CA ARG A 164 -6.65 -10.04 19.08
C ARG A 164 -7.90 -10.57 19.80
N PHE A 165 -7.84 -10.76 21.11
CA PHE A 165 -8.98 -11.17 21.92
C PHE A 165 -10.08 -10.09 21.90
N ALA A 166 -9.72 -8.84 22.14
CA ALA A 166 -10.66 -7.71 22.08
C ALA A 166 -11.33 -7.60 20.70
N ASN A 167 -10.56 -7.71 19.61
CA ASN A 167 -11.10 -7.68 18.25
C ASN A 167 -11.99 -8.89 17.93
N SER A 168 -11.66 -10.09 18.45
CA SER A 168 -12.53 -11.25 18.33
C SER A 168 -13.86 -11.04 19.06
N LEU A 169 -13.82 -10.43 20.25
CA LEU A 169 -15.02 -10.12 21.02
C LEU A 169 -15.90 -9.09 20.30
N LEU A 170 -15.28 -8.00 19.80
CA LEU A 170 -15.95 -6.99 18.99
C LEU A 170 -16.55 -7.60 17.71
N ARG A 171 -15.83 -8.50 17.04
CA ARG A 171 -16.34 -9.21 15.86
C ARG A 171 -17.53 -10.09 16.21
N PHE A 172 -17.46 -10.84 17.32
CA PHE A 172 -18.58 -11.65 17.78
C PHE A 172 -19.81 -10.79 18.09
N ALA A 173 -19.62 -9.70 18.84
CA ALA A 173 -20.67 -8.73 19.14
C ALA A 173 -21.27 -8.12 17.86
N ALA A 174 -20.43 -7.77 16.87
CA ALA A 174 -20.88 -7.26 15.58
C ALA A 174 -21.68 -8.29 14.78
N ILE A 175 -21.30 -9.58 14.83
CA ILE A 175 -22.07 -10.66 14.21
C ILE A 175 -23.44 -10.80 14.89
N VAL A 176 -23.48 -10.86 16.22
CA VAL A 176 -24.75 -10.91 16.98
C VAL A 176 -25.61 -9.70 16.65
N TYR A 177 -25.04 -8.50 16.67
CA TYR A 177 -25.74 -7.27 16.27
C TYR A 177 -26.28 -7.37 14.84
N ARG A 178 -25.48 -7.85 13.88
CA ARG A 178 -25.89 -8.04 12.49
C ARG A 178 -27.01 -9.09 12.32
N THR A 179 -27.05 -10.11 13.18
CA THR A 179 -28.16 -11.10 13.17
C THR A 179 -29.48 -10.49 13.63
N ILE A 180 -29.44 -9.51 14.54
CA ILE A 180 -30.62 -8.80 15.04
C ILE A 180 -31.01 -7.63 14.11
N PHE A 181 -30.02 -6.95 13.54
CA PHE A 181 -30.18 -5.79 12.68
C PHE A 181 -29.49 -6.04 11.32
N PRO A 182 -30.09 -6.83 10.42
CA PRO A 182 -29.55 -7.05 9.09
C PRO A 182 -29.52 -5.71 8.32
N HIS A 183 -28.42 -5.45 7.60
CA HIS A 183 -28.36 -4.30 6.70
C HIS A 183 -29.46 -4.40 5.64
N LYS A 184 -30.11 -3.26 5.36
CA LYS A 184 -30.93 -3.12 4.16
C LYS A 184 -30.02 -3.40 2.97
N GLN A 185 -30.36 -4.39 2.15
CA GLN A 185 -29.64 -4.61 0.90
C GLN A 185 -29.81 -3.34 0.06
N GLU A 186 -28.71 -2.66 -0.23
CA GLU A 186 -28.73 -1.68 -1.31
C GLU A 186 -29.15 -2.42 -2.59
N ILE A 187 -30.02 -1.76 -3.35
CA ILE A 187 -30.68 -2.27 -4.53
C ILE A 187 -29.64 -2.96 -5.43
N SER A 188 -30.04 -4.15 -5.92
CA SER A 188 -29.20 -5.07 -6.69
C SER A 188 -28.29 -4.31 -7.66
N PRO A 189 -26.95 -4.45 -7.56
CA PRO A 189 -26.11 -4.10 -8.69
C PRO A 189 -26.63 -4.85 -9.90
N GLU A 190 -26.39 -4.30 -11.09
CA GLU A 190 -26.56 -5.04 -12.34
C GLU A 190 -26.03 -6.47 -12.14
N THR A 191 -26.85 -7.47 -12.48
CA THR A 191 -26.49 -8.88 -12.33
C THR A 191 -25.28 -9.22 -13.18
N GLU A 192 -25.12 -8.48 -14.28
CA GLU A 192 -24.04 -8.68 -15.24
C GLU A 192 -22.67 -8.32 -14.67
N VAL A 193 -21.70 -9.16 -15.01
CA VAL A 193 -20.28 -8.94 -14.75
C VAL A 193 -19.55 -8.78 -16.07
N VAL A 194 -18.85 -7.66 -16.21
CA VAL A 194 -18.04 -7.36 -17.39
C VAL A 194 -16.65 -7.91 -17.18
N PHE A 195 -16.22 -8.79 -18.08
CA PHE A 195 -14.85 -9.29 -18.19
C PHE A 195 -14.13 -8.56 -19.32
N SER A 196 -12.89 -8.13 -19.07
CA SER A 196 -12.06 -7.47 -20.08
C SER A 196 -10.58 -7.74 -19.89
N GLN A 197 -9.85 -7.92 -20.98
CA GLN A 197 -8.39 -7.98 -21.06
C GLN A 197 -7.77 -6.64 -21.49
N SER A 198 -8.61 -5.64 -21.75
CA SER A 198 -8.19 -4.33 -22.22
C SER A 198 -7.18 -3.69 -21.29
N GLN A 199 -6.08 -3.20 -21.86
CA GLN A 199 -5.08 -2.42 -21.13
C GLN A 199 -5.37 -0.91 -21.22
N ASN A 200 -6.48 -0.51 -21.85
CA ASN A 200 -6.82 0.88 -22.09
C ASN A 200 -7.39 1.52 -20.81
N ILE A 201 -6.66 2.51 -20.29
CA ILE A 201 -7.01 3.19 -19.04
C ILE A 201 -8.33 3.96 -19.16
N ASP A 202 -8.58 4.59 -20.30
CA ASP A 202 -9.80 5.38 -20.52
C ASP A 202 -11.05 4.49 -20.58
N PHE A 203 -10.91 3.26 -21.07
CA PHE A 203 -11.94 2.24 -21.02
C PHE A 203 -12.11 1.61 -19.63
N CYS A 204 -11.01 1.22 -18.98
CA CYS A 204 -11.06 0.49 -17.70
C CYS A 204 -11.40 1.40 -16.50
N SER A 205 -10.95 2.66 -16.48
CA SER A 205 -11.13 3.57 -15.33
C SER A 205 -12.61 3.81 -14.99
N PRO A 206 -13.52 4.08 -15.95
CA PRO A 206 -14.96 4.18 -15.68
C PRO A 206 -15.57 2.89 -15.13
N LEU A 207 -15.18 1.72 -15.66
CA LEU A 207 -15.68 0.42 -15.20
C LEU A 207 -15.24 0.10 -13.77
N ILE A 208 -13.99 0.44 -13.41
CA ILE A 208 -13.44 0.25 -12.05
C ILE A 208 -14.11 1.18 -11.03
N LYS A 209 -14.42 2.42 -11.42
CA LYS A 209 -15.02 3.43 -10.54
C LYS A 209 -16.54 3.35 -10.49
N GLY A 210 -17.16 2.64 -11.43
CA GLY A 210 -18.61 2.51 -11.56
C GLY A 210 -19.21 1.54 -10.55
N SER A 211 -20.54 1.40 -10.63
CA SER A 211 -21.33 0.45 -9.83
C SER A 211 -21.49 -0.92 -10.51
N ARG A 212 -21.07 -1.06 -11.77
CA ARG A 212 -21.10 -2.33 -12.53
C ARG A 212 -20.03 -3.28 -11.98
N ARG A 213 -20.31 -4.59 -12.01
CA ARG A 213 -19.30 -5.60 -11.64
C ARG A 213 -18.30 -5.72 -12.79
N PHE A 214 -17.01 -5.58 -12.48
CA PHE A 214 -15.95 -5.60 -13.47
C PHE A 214 -14.79 -6.49 -13.01
N GLU A 215 -14.39 -7.43 -13.86
CA GLU A 215 -13.28 -8.35 -13.66
C GLU A 215 -12.25 -8.13 -14.76
N HIS A 216 -11.10 -7.56 -14.39
CA HIS A 216 -9.97 -7.43 -15.31
C HIS A 216 -9.19 -8.74 -15.41
N MET A 217 -8.93 -9.15 -16.64
CA MET A 217 -8.25 -10.39 -16.99
C MET A 217 -6.84 -10.09 -17.48
N LEU A 218 -5.88 -10.92 -17.08
CA LEU A 218 -4.51 -10.80 -17.55
C LEU A 218 -4.46 -10.99 -19.07
N PHE A 219 -3.89 -10.02 -19.78
CA PHE A 219 -3.69 -10.08 -21.22
C PHE A 219 -2.82 -11.30 -21.58
N GLY A 220 -3.23 -12.06 -22.60
CA GLY A 220 -2.52 -13.27 -23.02
C GLY A 220 -2.61 -14.44 -22.03
N SER A 221 -3.49 -14.38 -21.03
CA SER A 221 -3.69 -15.48 -20.08
C SER A 221 -4.27 -16.75 -20.72
N SER A 222 -3.92 -17.90 -20.14
CA SER A 222 -4.40 -19.22 -20.55
C SER A 222 -5.90 -19.39 -20.35
N ASP A 223 -6.52 -20.30 -21.10
CA ASP A 223 -7.94 -20.64 -20.93
C ASP A 223 -8.24 -21.19 -19.54
N SER A 224 -7.30 -21.93 -18.94
CA SER A 224 -7.43 -22.43 -17.56
C SER A 224 -7.51 -21.30 -16.54
N TYR A 225 -6.74 -20.22 -16.72
CA TYR A 225 -6.82 -19.03 -15.89
C TYR A 225 -8.17 -18.36 -16.08
N ARG A 226 -8.63 -18.22 -17.33
CA ARG A 226 -9.93 -17.60 -17.66
C ARG A 226 -11.10 -18.30 -17.00
N GLN A 227 -11.20 -19.61 -17.20
CA GLN A 227 -12.25 -20.43 -16.58
C GLN A 227 -12.21 -20.38 -15.06
N SER A 228 -11.00 -20.36 -14.46
CA SER A 228 -10.86 -20.25 -13.00
C SER A 228 -11.39 -18.91 -12.50
N ARG A 229 -11.08 -17.80 -13.18
CA ARG A 229 -11.57 -16.46 -12.82
C ARG A 229 -13.08 -16.33 -12.98
N GLU A 230 -13.63 -16.85 -14.07
CA GLU A 230 -15.08 -16.92 -14.27
C GLU A 230 -15.75 -17.68 -13.12
N ASN A 231 -15.29 -18.89 -12.80
CA ASN A 231 -15.87 -19.69 -11.72
C ASN A 231 -15.81 -18.99 -10.36
N ILE A 232 -14.71 -18.27 -10.07
CA ILE A 232 -14.58 -17.46 -8.85
C ILE A 232 -15.63 -16.34 -8.84
N ALA A 233 -15.80 -15.62 -9.96
CA ALA A 233 -16.76 -14.53 -10.06
C ALA A 233 -18.21 -15.03 -9.92
N LEU A 234 -18.57 -16.13 -10.58
CA LEU A 234 -19.89 -16.76 -10.46
C LEU A 234 -20.23 -17.08 -8.99
N GLN A 235 -19.27 -17.67 -8.27
CA GLN A 235 -19.44 -18.01 -6.87
C GLN A 235 -19.49 -16.78 -5.95
N ALA A 236 -18.59 -15.80 -6.17
CA ALA A 236 -18.49 -14.61 -5.34
C ALA A 236 -19.71 -13.70 -5.49
N TYR A 237 -20.18 -13.53 -6.72
CA TYR A 237 -21.32 -12.67 -7.05
C TYR A 237 -22.67 -13.39 -7.01
N ARG A 238 -22.68 -14.72 -6.89
CA ARG A 238 -23.87 -15.58 -6.88
C ARG A 238 -24.73 -15.37 -8.12
N ILE A 239 -24.09 -15.48 -9.29
CA ILE A 239 -24.70 -15.28 -10.60
C ILE A 239 -24.45 -16.50 -11.49
N ASP A 240 -25.26 -16.62 -12.54
CA ASP A 240 -25.11 -17.66 -13.56
C ASP A 240 -24.19 -17.20 -14.70
N ARG A 241 -23.69 -18.16 -15.49
CA ARG A 241 -22.82 -17.89 -16.66
C ARG A 241 -23.45 -16.95 -17.69
N THR A 242 -24.78 -16.91 -17.76
CA THR A 242 -25.51 -16.00 -18.66
C THR A 242 -25.33 -14.52 -18.31
N ALA A 243 -24.91 -14.21 -17.09
CA ALA A 243 -24.62 -12.86 -16.64
C ALA A 243 -23.17 -12.41 -16.95
N ILE A 244 -22.36 -13.26 -17.57
CA ILE A 244 -20.99 -12.90 -17.97
C ILE A 244 -21.04 -12.19 -19.33
N VAL A 245 -20.53 -10.96 -19.38
CA VAL A 245 -20.38 -10.17 -20.60
C VAL A 245 -18.90 -9.91 -20.84
N TYR A 246 -18.43 -10.10 -22.07
CA TYR A 246 -17.07 -9.74 -22.46
C TYR A 246 -17.09 -8.40 -23.20
N GLU A 247 -16.40 -7.41 -22.66
CA GLU A 247 -16.23 -6.11 -23.30
C GLU A 247 -14.74 -5.82 -23.49
N GLU A 248 -14.35 -5.39 -24.68
CA GLU A 248 -12.98 -4.98 -24.99
C GLU A 248 -12.98 -3.58 -25.60
N ALA A 249 -11.92 -2.81 -25.34
CA ALA A 249 -11.78 -1.50 -25.97
C ALA A 249 -11.61 -1.67 -27.49
N SER A 250 -12.41 -0.97 -28.29
CA SER A 250 -12.26 -0.94 -29.74
C SER A 250 -10.98 -0.18 -30.11
N GLY A 251 -9.96 -0.91 -30.58
CA GLY A 251 -8.71 -0.34 -31.06
C GLY A 251 -7.79 0.15 -29.95
N THR A 252 -6.79 -0.65 -29.60
CA THR A 252 -5.40 -0.29 -29.27
C THR A 252 -4.77 -1.44 -28.48
N GLU A 253 -4.21 -2.42 -29.20
CA GLU A 253 -2.98 -3.03 -28.72
C GLU A 253 -1.99 -1.88 -28.47
N GLY A 254 -1.71 -1.49 -27.22
CA GLY A 254 -0.58 -0.56 -26.98
C GLY A 254 -0.62 0.42 -25.81
N SER A 255 -1.61 0.44 -24.90
CA SER A 255 -1.59 1.45 -23.82
C SER A 255 -0.76 1.07 -22.59
N ILE A 256 -0.23 -0.16 -22.49
CA ILE A 256 0.84 -0.47 -21.55
C ILE A 256 2.04 -1.00 -22.33
N SER A 257 2.73 -0.11 -23.05
CA SER A 257 4.13 -0.38 -23.35
C SER A 257 4.90 -0.35 -22.03
N LEU A 258 5.15 -1.51 -21.42
CA LEU A 258 6.31 -1.65 -20.56
C LEU A 258 7.52 -1.48 -21.48
N SER A 259 8.00 -0.24 -21.65
CA SER A 259 9.19 0.01 -22.43
C SER A 259 10.34 -0.80 -21.82
N SER A 260 10.84 -1.78 -22.56
CA SER A 260 12.01 -2.59 -22.20
C SER A 260 13.30 -1.77 -22.06
N ALA A 261 13.23 -0.45 -22.28
CA ALA A 261 14.29 0.51 -21.99
C ALA A 261 14.55 0.72 -20.48
N THR A 262 13.63 0.34 -19.59
CA THR A 262 13.79 0.56 -18.12
C THR A 262 14.69 -0.50 -17.44
N ILE A 263 15.12 -1.55 -18.15
CA ILE A 263 15.95 -2.62 -17.55
C ILE A 263 17.44 -2.52 -17.94
N ARG A 264 17.81 -1.61 -18.85
CA ARG A 264 19.22 -1.34 -19.15
C ARG A 264 19.47 0.15 -19.36
N LYS A 265 19.77 0.85 -18.27
CA LYS A 265 20.84 1.85 -18.17
C LYS A 265 21.21 2.04 -16.71
#